data_AF-A0A1G9XQ55-F1
#
_entry.id   AF-A0A1G9XQ55-F1
#
_cell.length_a   1.000
_cell.length_b   1.000
_cell.length_c   1.000
_cell.angle_alpha   90.00
_cell.angle_beta   90.00
_cell.angle_gamma   90.00
#
_symmetry.space_group_name_H-M   'P 1'
#
loop_
_entity.id
_entity.type
_entity.pdbx_description
1 polymer ?
#
loop_
_entity_poly.entity_id
_entity_poly.type
_entity_poly.pdbx_seq_one_letter_code
_entity_poly.pdbx_strand_id
1 'polypeptide(L)'
;MVISDRFWEAPLEDLKKGYLEEKEQFVCLLCGNQVEKGIIYPQDNTLYEAEKFMNLHIQREHGSVFDYLIGLNKKLTGLTDHQNRLLRLFYEGKNDNEIKQVMEVGSTSTIRNHRFVLKEKERQAKMLLTLMELLKEKDEHAPSLIPPHQTATMVDDRYNVTKEEQEKMLKKYFIEGSKSLKTFPAKEKQKLVVLREISTLFHPKETYAEKDVNEVLKSVYYDFVTLRRYMIEYGFLDRKPDGSAYWLKK
;
A
#
# COMPACT_ATOMS: atom_id res chain seq x y z
N MET A 1 9.39 -10.54 -4.08
CA MET A 1 9.42 -9.14 -3.61
C MET A 1 8.00 -8.75 -3.22
N VAL A 2 7.81 -8.18 -2.03
CA VAL A 2 6.45 -7.88 -1.54
C VAL A 2 5.88 -6.73 -2.40
N ILE A 3 4.59 -6.76 -2.71
CA ILE A 3 3.96 -5.71 -3.54
C ILE A 3 4.23 -4.30 -3.02
N SER A 4 4.31 -4.15 -1.70
CA SER A 4 4.68 -2.89 -1.07
C SER A 4 6.04 -2.37 -1.53
N ASP A 5 7.06 -3.23 -1.61
CA ASP A 5 8.39 -2.79 -2.02
C ASP A 5 8.35 -2.26 -3.45
N ARG A 6 7.65 -2.98 -4.34
CA ARG A 6 7.45 -2.58 -5.74
C ARG A 6 6.73 -1.24 -5.86
N PHE A 7 5.73 -0.98 -5.02
CA PHE A 7 5.03 0.30 -5.00
C PHE A 7 5.96 1.46 -4.62
N TRP A 8 6.80 1.31 -3.60
CA TRP A 8 7.68 2.40 -3.14
C TRP A 8 8.91 2.62 -4.01
N GLU A 9 9.34 1.60 -4.73
CA GLU A 9 10.50 1.67 -5.64
C GLU A 9 10.08 2.00 -7.09
N ALA A 10 8.77 2.02 -7.39
CA ALA A 10 8.28 2.29 -8.74
C ALA A 10 8.59 3.74 -9.20
N PRO A 11 8.99 3.93 -10.47
CA PRO A 11 9.10 5.26 -11.06
C PRO A 11 7.77 6.02 -11.02
N LEU A 12 7.86 7.36 -10.99
CA LEU A 12 6.67 8.23 -10.92
C LEU A 12 5.66 7.96 -12.05
N GLU A 13 6.13 7.67 -13.27
CA GLU A 13 5.24 7.38 -14.40
C GLU A 13 4.48 6.07 -14.22
N ASP A 14 5.11 5.04 -13.64
CA ASP A 14 4.45 3.76 -13.37
C ASP A 14 3.48 3.88 -12.18
N LEU A 15 3.85 4.68 -11.17
CA LEU A 15 2.94 5.04 -10.08
C LEU A 15 1.68 5.74 -10.60
N LYS A 16 1.80 6.67 -11.55
CA LYS A 16 0.66 7.37 -12.17
C LYS A 16 -0.24 6.43 -12.99
N LYS A 17 0.35 5.43 -13.66
CA LYS A 17 -0.41 4.38 -14.37
C LYS A 17 -1.05 3.39 -13.40
N GLY A 18 -0.43 3.16 -12.24
CA GLY A 18 -0.87 2.21 -11.22
C GLY A 18 -0.45 0.76 -11.46
N TYR A 19 0.43 0.51 -12.44
CA TYR A 19 0.99 -0.82 -12.71
C TYR A 19 2.43 -0.74 -13.21
N LEU A 20 3.19 -1.81 -12.97
CA LEU A 20 4.49 -2.06 -13.59
C LEU A 20 4.32 -2.98 -14.78
N GLU A 21 5.04 -2.68 -15.85
CA GLU A 21 5.17 -3.56 -17.00
C GLU A 21 6.43 -4.42 -16.85
N GLU A 22 6.25 -5.73 -16.70
CA GLU A 22 7.34 -6.71 -16.74
C GLU A 22 7.39 -7.39 -18.12
N LYS A 23 8.39 -8.24 -18.35
CA LYS A 23 8.61 -8.89 -19.65
C LYS A 23 7.39 -9.67 -20.13
N GLU A 24 6.77 -10.45 -19.24
CA GLU A 24 5.70 -11.41 -19.58
C GLU A 24 4.34 -11.03 -18.98
N GLN A 25 4.27 -9.97 -18.16
CA GLN A 25 3.05 -9.61 -17.44
C GLN A 25 3.00 -8.13 -17.06
N PHE A 26 1.82 -7.66 -16.69
CA PHE A 26 1.60 -6.42 -15.97
C PHE A 26 1.29 -6.72 -14.51
N VAL A 27 1.84 -5.92 -13.59
CA VAL A 27 1.59 -6.08 -12.16
C VAL A 27 1.00 -4.79 -11.60
N CYS A 28 -0.23 -4.85 -11.08
CA CYS A 28 -0.88 -3.73 -10.42
C CYS A 28 -0.11 -3.33 -9.17
N LEU A 29 0.36 -2.09 -9.10
CA LEU A 29 1.11 -1.56 -7.95
C LEU A 29 0.25 -1.37 -6.70
N LEU A 30 -1.07 -1.32 -6.87
CA LEU A 30 -2.02 -1.00 -5.80
C LEU A 30 -2.39 -2.26 -5.00
N CYS A 31 -2.50 -3.42 -5.66
CA CYS A 31 -2.91 -4.67 -5.00
C CYS A 31 -2.10 -5.92 -5.36
N GLY A 32 -1.15 -5.81 -6.29
CA GLY A 32 -0.29 -6.93 -6.70
C GLY A 32 -0.92 -7.91 -7.67
N ASN A 33 -2.11 -7.62 -8.19
CA ASN A 33 -2.71 -8.41 -9.25
C ASN A 33 -1.80 -8.48 -10.49
N GLN A 34 -1.69 -9.66 -11.10
CA GLN A 34 -0.89 -9.92 -12.28
C GLN A 34 -1.80 -10.21 -13.48
N VAL A 35 -1.41 -9.68 -14.64
CA VAL A 35 -2.09 -9.89 -15.93
C VAL A 35 -1.03 -10.27 -16.95
N GLU A 36 -1.01 -11.54 -17.33
CA GLU A 36 -0.06 -12.11 -18.30
C GLU A 36 -0.31 -11.56 -19.71
N LYS A 37 0.79 -11.24 -20.42
CA LYS A 37 0.78 -10.74 -21.80
C LYS A 37 0.51 -11.88 -22.78
N GLY A 38 -0.02 -11.54 -23.96
CA GLY A 38 -0.36 -12.53 -24.99
C GLY A 38 -1.66 -13.31 -24.73
N ILE A 39 -2.27 -13.12 -23.56
CA ILE A 39 -3.62 -13.62 -23.24
C ILE A 39 -4.66 -12.54 -23.55
N ILE A 40 -5.78 -12.95 -24.12
CA ILE A 40 -6.96 -12.11 -24.30
C ILE A 40 -7.91 -12.37 -23.13
N TYR A 41 -8.27 -11.32 -22.41
CA TYR A 41 -9.10 -11.41 -21.21
C TYR A 41 -10.56 -11.07 -21.55
N PRO A 42 -11.49 -12.03 -21.43
CA PRO A 42 -12.92 -11.77 -21.61
C PRO A 42 -13.51 -11.09 -20.37
N GLN A 43 -14.22 -9.99 -20.56
CA GLN A 43 -14.99 -9.32 -19.52
C GLN A 43 -16.24 -8.66 -20.12
N ASP A 44 -17.42 -8.95 -19.56
CA ASP A 44 -18.71 -8.38 -19.98
C ASP A 44 -18.94 -8.45 -21.50
N ASN A 45 -18.73 -9.65 -22.07
CA ASN A 45 -18.81 -9.93 -23.52
C ASN A 45 -17.82 -9.13 -24.40
N THR A 46 -16.85 -8.45 -23.82
CA THR A 46 -15.77 -7.76 -24.54
C THR A 46 -14.44 -8.46 -24.29
N LEU A 47 -13.63 -8.59 -25.34
CA LEU A 47 -12.29 -9.15 -25.26
C LEU A 47 -11.27 -8.01 -25.14
N TYR A 48 -10.42 -8.09 -24.12
CA TYR A 48 -9.41 -7.07 -23.84
C TYR A 48 -8.00 -7.65 -23.96
N GLU A 49 -7.09 -6.88 -24.55
CA GLU A 49 -5.66 -7.12 -24.42
C GLU A 49 -5.21 -6.88 -22.96
N ALA A 50 -4.12 -7.53 -22.57
CA ALA A 50 -3.60 -7.52 -21.19
C ALA A 50 -3.46 -6.11 -20.58
N GLU A 51 -2.90 -5.14 -21.31
CA GLU A 51 -2.73 -3.78 -20.79
C GLU A 51 -4.08 -3.08 -20.57
N LYS A 52 -5.02 -3.21 -21.52
CA LYS A 52 -6.36 -2.64 -21.39
C LYS A 52 -7.13 -3.29 -20.23
N PHE A 53 -6.95 -4.59 -20.06
CA PHE A 53 -7.52 -5.33 -18.94
C PHE A 53 -6.94 -4.87 -17.59
N MET A 54 -5.63 -4.58 -17.51
CA MET A 54 -5.02 -4.02 -16.31
C MET A 54 -5.60 -2.64 -15.94
N ASN A 55 -5.79 -1.76 -16.94
CA ASN A 55 -6.45 -0.47 -16.71
C ASN A 55 -7.89 -0.64 -16.21
N LEU A 56 -8.65 -1.58 -16.79
CA LEU A 56 -10.00 -1.90 -16.35
C LEU A 56 -10.02 -2.44 -14.91
N HIS A 57 -9.07 -3.30 -14.57
CA HIS A 57 -8.88 -3.79 -13.20
C HIS A 57 -8.66 -2.63 -12.23
N ILE A 58 -7.78 -1.67 -12.56
CA ILE A 58 -7.54 -0.49 -11.72
C ILE A 58 -8.82 0.31 -11.53
N GLN A 59 -9.57 0.54 -12.61
CA GLN A 59 -10.81 1.30 -12.54
C GLN A 59 -11.88 0.63 -11.68
N ARG A 60 -12.03 -0.69 -11.76
CA ARG A 60 -13.07 -1.44 -11.05
C ARG A 60 -12.74 -1.70 -9.59
N GLU A 61 -11.50 -2.11 -9.33
CA GLU A 61 -11.08 -2.54 -7.99
C GLU A 61 -10.59 -1.37 -7.14
N HIS A 62 -10.04 -0.32 -7.77
CA HIS A 62 -9.41 0.80 -7.07
C HIS A 62 -10.05 2.16 -7.40
N GLY A 63 -11.05 2.20 -8.29
CA GLY A 63 -11.69 3.43 -8.78
C GLY A 63 -10.80 4.19 -9.77
N SER A 64 -9.71 4.76 -9.26
CA SER A 64 -8.63 5.35 -10.04
C SER A 64 -7.34 5.31 -9.23
N VAL A 65 -6.20 5.51 -9.90
CA VAL A 65 -4.91 5.67 -9.20
C VAL A 65 -4.97 6.83 -8.22
N PHE A 66 -5.63 7.93 -8.59
CA PHE A 66 -5.80 9.07 -7.71
C PHE A 66 -6.61 8.70 -6.47
N ASP A 67 -7.78 8.06 -6.64
CA ASP A 67 -8.67 7.66 -5.55
C ASP A 67 -7.99 6.73 -4.55
N TYR A 68 -7.17 5.80 -5.05
CA TYR A 68 -6.34 4.94 -4.23
C TYR A 68 -5.29 5.74 -3.44
N LEU A 69 -4.46 6.53 -4.13
CA LEU A 69 -3.35 7.27 -3.50
C LEU A 69 -3.85 8.28 -2.45
N ILE A 70 -4.97 8.96 -2.73
CA ILE A 70 -5.57 9.90 -1.80
C ILE A 70 -6.36 9.21 -0.67
N GLY A 71 -6.60 7.90 -0.78
CA GLY A 71 -7.16 7.05 0.28
C GLY A 71 -6.11 6.53 1.27
N LEU A 72 -4.82 6.61 0.93
CA LEU A 72 -3.74 6.13 1.81
C LEU A 72 -3.68 6.92 3.12
N ASN A 73 -3.11 6.29 4.15
CA ASN A 73 -2.93 6.88 5.48
C ASN A 73 -2.24 8.26 5.39
N LYS A 74 -2.71 9.24 6.15
CA LYS A 74 -2.15 10.61 6.20
C LYS A 74 -0.64 10.65 6.51
N LYS A 75 -0.12 9.65 7.22
CA LYS A 75 1.32 9.51 7.49
C LYS A 75 2.11 9.09 6.25
N LEU A 76 1.49 8.39 5.31
CA LEU A 76 2.08 8.03 4.02
C LEU A 76 1.97 9.20 3.02
N THR A 77 0.82 9.86 2.95
CA THR A 77 0.59 10.95 1.98
C THR A 77 1.13 12.31 2.42
N GLY A 78 1.32 12.51 3.73
CA GLY A 78 1.72 13.81 4.30
C GLY A 78 0.61 14.88 4.21
N LEU A 79 -0.62 14.50 3.86
CA LEU A 79 -1.75 15.40 3.68
C LEU A 79 -2.59 15.50 4.96
N THR A 80 -3.01 16.70 5.33
CA THR A 80 -4.06 16.87 6.34
C THR A 80 -5.44 16.48 5.77
N ASP A 81 -6.41 16.19 6.64
CA ASP A 81 -7.78 15.84 6.20
C ASP A 81 -8.42 16.97 5.36
N HIS A 82 -8.08 18.22 5.67
CA HIS A 82 -8.49 19.38 4.88
C HIS A 82 -7.84 19.41 3.49
N GLN A 83 -6.53 19.18 3.40
CA GLN A 83 -5.83 19.12 2.12
C GLN A 83 -6.29 17.95 1.26
N ASN A 84 -6.57 16.79 1.87
CA ASN A 84 -7.11 15.61 1.20
C ASN A 84 -8.46 15.93 0.54
N ARG A 85 -9.40 16.51 1.29
CA ARG A 85 -10.71 16.92 0.75
C ARG A 85 -10.58 17.93 -0.39
N LEU A 86 -9.72 18.93 -0.25
CA LEU A 86 -9.47 19.91 -1.31
C LEU A 86 -8.95 19.26 -2.60
N LEU A 87 -7.97 18.36 -2.49
CA LEU A 87 -7.40 17.67 -3.64
C LEU A 87 -8.44 16.80 -4.37
N ARG A 88 -9.36 16.15 -3.65
CA ARG A 88 -10.48 15.41 -4.26
C ARG A 88 -11.36 16.34 -5.09
N LEU A 89 -11.76 17.47 -4.54
CA LEU A 89 -12.58 18.46 -5.26
C LEU A 89 -11.85 19.06 -6.48
N PHE A 90 -10.53 19.26 -6.38
CA PHE A 90 -9.72 19.69 -7.53
C PHE A 90 -9.66 18.62 -8.62
N TYR A 91 -9.56 17.35 -8.24
CA TYR A 91 -9.52 16.23 -9.17
C TYR A 91 -10.87 16.03 -9.89
N GLU A 92 -11.98 16.26 -9.20
CA GLU A 92 -13.32 16.32 -9.78
C GLU A 92 -13.54 17.49 -10.76
N GLY A 93 -12.58 18.42 -10.87
CA GLY A 93 -12.65 19.57 -11.78
C GLY A 93 -13.51 20.73 -11.27
N LYS A 94 -13.87 20.74 -9.97
CA LYS A 94 -14.68 21.83 -9.39
C LYS A 94 -13.93 23.17 -9.43
N ASN A 95 -14.70 24.23 -9.69
CA ASN A 95 -14.19 25.60 -9.68
C ASN A 95 -14.14 26.18 -8.25
N ASP A 96 -13.43 27.29 -8.07
CA ASP A 96 -13.18 27.86 -6.73
C ASP A 96 -14.46 28.30 -6.00
N ASN A 97 -15.54 28.67 -6.71
CA ASN A 97 -16.82 29.00 -6.08
C ASN A 97 -17.53 27.76 -5.55
N GLU A 98 -17.54 26.67 -6.34
CA GLU A 98 -18.12 25.39 -5.93
C GLU A 98 -17.37 24.83 -4.72
N ILE A 99 -16.03 24.88 -4.75
CA ILE A 99 -15.20 24.39 -3.65
C ILE A 99 -15.40 25.24 -2.40
N LYS A 100 -15.54 26.57 -2.56
CA LYS A 100 -15.87 27.46 -1.44
C LYS A 100 -17.16 27.01 -0.73
N GLN A 101 -18.20 26.72 -1.51
CA GLN A 101 -19.50 26.27 -0.99
C GLN A 101 -19.38 24.90 -0.30
N VAL A 102 -18.76 23.92 -0.96
CA VAL A 102 -18.62 22.55 -0.43
C VAL A 102 -17.72 22.50 0.82
N MET A 103 -16.69 23.35 0.89
CA MET A 103 -15.76 23.39 2.03
C MET A 103 -16.19 24.38 3.13
N GLU A 104 -17.32 25.07 2.95
CA GLU A 104 -17.84 26.06 3.89
C GLU A 104 -16.80 27.13 4.29
N VAL A 105 -15.92 27.51 3.35
CA VAL A 105 -14.88 28.52 3.61
C VAL A 105 -15.36 29.92 3.24
N GLY A 106 -14.88 30.92 3.97
CA GLY A 106 -15.39 32.30 3.86
C GLY A 106 -15.17 32.98 2.49
N SER A 107 -14.14 32.60 1.73
CA SER A 107 -13.80 33.28 0.47
C SER A 107 -13.16 32.38 -0.59
N THR A 108 -13.32 32.76 -1.87
CA THR A 108 -12.59 32.11 -2.98
C THR A 108 -11.09 32.39 -2.94
N SER A 109 -10.67 33.51 -2.34
CA SER A 109 -9.26 33.83 -2.12
C SER A 109 -8.59 32.77 -1.24
N THR A 110 -9.31 32.20 -0.27
CA THR A 110 -8.83 31.09 0.56
C THR A 110 -8.52 29.84 -0.27
N ILE A 111 -9.40 29.50 -1.24
CA ILE A 111 -9.18 28.35 -2.14
C ILE A 111 -7.96 28.58 -3.04
N ARG A 112 -7.83 29.78 -3.62
CA ARG A 112 -6.65 30.16 -4.41
C ARG A 112 -5.35 30.05 -3.61
N ASN A 113 -5.37 30.49 -2.35
CA ASN A 113 -4.22 30.35 -1.46
C ASN A 113 -3.89 28.88 -1.18
N HIS A 114 -4.89 28.03 -0.92
CA HIS A 114 -4.66 26.59 -0.77
C HIS A 114 -4.03 25.95 -2.02
N ARG A 115 -4.51 26.30 -3.23
CA ARG A 115 -3.90 25.84 -4.49
C ARG A 115 -2.44 26.29 -4.60
N PHE A 116 -2.16 27.55 -4.29
CA PHE A 116 -0.80 28.09 -4.31
C PHE A 116 0.13 27.34 -3.36
N VAL A 117 -0.29 27.13 -2.10
CA VAL A 117 0.50 26.40 -1.10
C VAL A 117 0.72 24.94 -1.50
N LEU A 118 -0.29 24.28 -2.08
CA LEU A 118 -0.15 22.90 -2.58
C LEU A 118 0.82 22.82 -3.77
N LYS A 119 0.77 23.77 -4.69
CA LYS A 119 1.73 23.87 -5.80
C LYS A 119 3.15 24.15 -5.32
N GLU A 120 3.31 24.93 -4.26
CA GLU A 120 4.62 25.15 -3.66
C GLU A 120 5.16 23.88 -2.99
N LYS A 121 4.31 23.15 -2.26
CA LYS A 121 4.65 21.83 -1.72
C LYS A 121 5.02 20.81 -2.81
N GLU A 122 4.33 20.82 -3.95
CA GLU A 122 4.66 19.96 -5.09
C GLU A 122 6.08 20.25 -5.62
N ARG A 123 6.45 21.52 -5.77
CA ARG A 123 7.82 21.91 -6.18
C ARG A 123 8.85 21.49 -5.14
N GLN A 124 8.58 21.72 -3.86
CA GLN A 124 9.48 21.34 -2.76
C GLN A 124 9.67 19.82 -2.70
N ALA A 125 8.59 19.05 -2.82
CA ALA A 125 8.64 17.59 -2.85
C ALA A 125 9.45 17.08 -4.04
N LYS A 126 9.28 17.68 -5.23
CA LYS A 126 10.09 17.36 -6.41
C LYS A 126 11.57 17.62 -6.15
N MET A 127 11.94 18.79 -5.62
CA MET A 127 13.33 19.11 -5.31
C MET A 127 13.92 18.17 -4.27
N LEU A 128 13.17 17.86 -3.21
CA LEU A 128 13.60 16.93 -2.18
C LEU A 128 13.81 15.52 -2.76
N LEU A 129 12.87 15.01 -3.56
CA LEU A 129 12.99 13.71 -4.21
C LEU A 129 14.26 13.63 -5.06
N THR A 130 14.51 14.65 -5.90
CA THR A 130 15.73 14.71 -6.71
C THR A 130 16.99 14.71 -5.86
N LEU A 131 17.03 15.47 -4.76
CA LEU A 131 18.18 15.46 -3.85
C LEU A 131 18.39 14.08 -3.21
N MET A 132 17.31 13.41 -2.82
CA MET A 132 17.38 12.07 -2.23
C MET A 132 17.85 11.01 -3.23
N GLU A 133 17.46 11.10 -4.50
CA GLU A 133 17.95 10.22 -5.57
C GLU A 133 19.45 10.41 -5.80
N LEU A 134 19.92 11.65 -5.92
CA LEU A 134 21.34 11.97 -6.08
C LEU A 134 22.20 11.50 -4.88
N LEU A 135 21.64 11.53 -3.67
CA LEU A 135 22.31 10.99 -2.49
C LEU A 135 22.44 9.47 -2.57
N LYS A 136 21.37 8.76 -2.96
CA LYS A 136 21.39 7.29 -3.11
C LYS A 136 22.41 6.80 -4.14
N GLU A 137 22.66 7.58 -5.18
CA GLU A 137 23.68 7.25 -6.19
C GLU A 137 25.11 7.27 -5.64
N LYS A 138 25.36 8.00 -4.55
CA LYS A 138 26.70 8.17 -3.96
C LYS A 138 26.88 7.47 -2.61
N ASP A 139 25.79 7.22 -1.89
CA ASP A 139 25.83 6.69 -0.54
C ASP A 139 25.83 5.16 -0.54
N GLU A 140 27.02 4.58 -0.64
CA GLU A 140 27.24 3.13 -0.53
C GLU A 140 26.94 2.58 0.87
N HIS A 141 26.82 3.44 1.88
CA HIS A 141 26.68 3.06 3.30
C HIS A 141 25.26 3.30 3.84
N ALA A 142 24.36 3.86 3.03
CA ALA A 142 22.98 4.09 3.42
C ALA A 142 22.32 2.75 3.82
N PRO A 143 21.76 2.64 5.03
CA PRO A 143 21.07 1.43 5.43
C PRO A 143 19.83 1.23 4.53
N SER A 144 19.69 0.03 3.94
CA SER A 144 18.51 -0.31 3.17
C SER A 144 17.32 -0.51 4.10
N LEU A 145 16.56 0.56 4.33
CA LEU A 145 15.35 0.56 5.13
C LEU A 145 14.20 -0.12 4.39
N ILE A 146 13.37 -0.81 5.15
CA ILE A 146 12.17 -1.46 4.63
C ILE A 146 11.02 -0.43 4.67
N PRO A 147 10.39 -0.13 3.52
CA PRO A 147 9.32 0.84 3.51
C PRO A 147 8.06 0.28 4.19
N PRO A 148 7.19 1.15 4.73
CA PRO A 148 5.91 0.73 5.29
C PRO A 148 5.00 0.10 4.24
N HIS A 149 4.13 -0.84 4.58
CA HIS A 149 3.13 -1.33 3.62
C HIS A 149 2.02 -0.29 3.40
N GLN A 150 1.40 -0.28 2.21
CA GLN A 150 0.42 0.75 1.83
C GLN A 150 -0.77 0.84 2.81
N THR A 151 -1.11 -0.29 3.42
CA THR A 151 -2.24 -0.43 4.35
C THR A 151 -1.86 -0.21 5.82
N ALA A 152 -0.66 0.29 6.09
CA ALA A 152 -0.15 0.53 7.43
C ALA A 152 -1.04 1.49 8.23
N THR A 153 -1.51 1.02 9.38
CA THR A 153 -2.32 1.81 10.32
C THR A 153 -1.44 2.69 11.21
N MET A 154 -0.25 2.21 11.59
CA MET A 154 0.66 2.84 12.56
C MET A 154 2.05 3.10 11.97
N VAL A 155 2.18 4.08 11.08
CA VAL A 155 3.47 4.47 10.49
C VAL A 155 4.29 5.29 11.48
N ASP A 156 5.08 4.60 12.30
CA ASP A 156 5.98 5.15 13.33
C ASP A 156 7.34 4.41 13.35
N ASP A 157 8.14 4.61 14.41
CA ASP A 157 9.49 4.03 14.60
C ASP A 157 9.55 2.50 14.44
N ARG A 158 8.41 1.80 14.52
CA ARG A 158 8.33 0.35 14.23
C ARG A 158 8.77 0.00 12.81
N TYR A 159 8.62 0.91 11.85
CA TYR A 159 9.05 0.71 10.46
C TYR A 159 10.52 1.08 10.22
N ASN A 160 11.23 1.62 11.22
CA ASN A 160 12.67 1.87 11.12
C ASN A 160 13.44 0.54 11.26
N VAL A 161 13.30 -0.33 10.26
CA VAL A 161 13.91 -1.67 10.18
C VAL A 161 14.76 -1.73 8.91
N THR A 162 16.02 -2.14 9.04
CA THR A 162 16.87 -2.42 7.86
C THR A 162 16.61 -3.82 7.31
N LYS A 163 16.93 -4.06 6.03
CA LYS A 163 16.87 -5.42 5.43
C LYS A 163 17.69 -6.43 6.24
N GLU A 164 18.87 -6.05 6.71
CA GLU A 164 19.70 -6.91 7.56
C GLU A 164 19.06 -7.23 8.91
N GLU A 165 18.44 -6.23 9.56
CA GLU A 165 17.71 -6.44 10.81
C GLU A 165 16.51 -7.38 10.59
N GLN A 166 15.78 -7.21 9.49
CA GLN A 166 14.69 -8.11 9.12
C GLN A 166 15.20 -9.55 8.98
N GLU A 167 16.24 -9.79 8.20
CA GLU A 167 16.78 -11.15 8.02
C GLU A 167 17.21 -11.79 9.33
N LYS A 168 17.89 -11.02 10.21
CA LYS A 168 18.27 -11.48 11.55
C LYS A 168 17.05 -11.82 12.40
N MET A 169 16.01 -10.99 12.35
CA MET A 169 14.75 -11.24 13.07
C MET A 169 14.01 -12.47 12.52
N LEU A 170 13.95 -12.64 11.20
CA LEU A 170 13.30 -13.79 10.57
C LEU A 170 14.02 -15.09 10.95
N LYS A 171 15.35 -15.14 10.84
CA LYS A 171 16.15 -16.31 11.28
C LYS A 171 15.97 -16.63 12.76
N LYS A 172 15.82 -15.60 13.59
CA LYS A 172 15.60 -15.75 15.04
C LYS A 172 14.25 -16.38 15.36
N TYR A 173 13.18 -15.91 14.72
CA TYR A 173 11.80 -16.26 15.09
C TYR A 173 11.21 -17.42 14.29
N PHE A 174 11.62 -17.64 13.04
CA PHE A 174 11.14 -18.75 12.22
C PHE A 174 12.00 -20.01 12.41
N ILE A 175 11.37 -21.15 12.19
CA ILE A 175 12.04 -22.45 12.08
C ILE A 175 12.74 -22.50 10.71
N GLU A 176 14.00 -22.93 10.70
CA GLU A 176 14.79 -22.98 9.47
C GLU A 176 14.13 -23.91 8.44
N GLY A 177 13.99 -23.44 7.21
CA GLY A 177 13.32 -24.17 6.13
C GLY A 177 11.79 -24.24 6.24
N SER A 178 11.17 -23.59 7.24
CA SER A 178 9.72 -23.56 7.43
C SER A 178 9.19 -22.14 7.64
N LYS A 179 7.88 -21.96 7.40
CA LYS A 179 7.13 -20.73 7.71
C LYS A 179 6.51 -20.75 9.12
N SER A 180 6.83 -21.75 9.93
CA SER A 180 6.38 -21.85 11.32
C SER A 180 7.28 -21.07 12.28
N LEU A 181 6.68 -20.51 13.33
CA LEU A 181 7.36 -19.72 14.35
C LEU A 181 7.84 -20.60 15.52
N LYS A 182 9.06 -20.33 15.99
CA LYS A 182 9.58 -20.83 17.27
C LYS A 182 8.88 -20.13 18.45
N THR A 183 8.72 -18.82 18.34
CA THR A 183 8.08 -17.97 19.35
C THR A 183 7.58 -16.68 18.71
N PHE A 184 6.48 -16.13 19.22
CA PHE A 184 5.97 -14.84 18.76
C PHE A 184 6.65 -13.69 19.52
N PRO A 185 7.26 -12.69 18.84
CA PRO A 185 7.99 -11.62 19.50
C PRO A 185 7.12 -10.73 20.40
N ALA A 186 7.68 -10.28 21.51
CA ALA A 186 7.03 -9.31 22.40
C ALA A 186 7.17 -7.85 21.92
N LYS A 187 8.27 -7.50 21.23
CA LYS A 187 8.56 -6.14 20.78
C LYS A 187 7.80 -5.81 19.50
N GLU A 188 7.14 -4.66 19.45
CA GLU A 188 6.30 -4.22 18.32
C GLU A 188 7.07 -4.18 16.98
N LYS A 189 8.29 -3.63 16.94
CA LYS A 189 9.16 -3.63 15.74
C LYS A 189 9.38 -5.04 15.19
N GLN A 190 9.55 -6.03 16.06
CA GLN A 190 9.78 -7.43 15.67
C GLN A 190 8.48 -8.12 15.26
N LYS A 191 7.35 -7.81 15.92
CA LYS A 191 6.02 -8.28 15.51
C LYS A 191 5.73 -7.85 14.09
N LEU A 192 5.95 -6.58 13.75
CA LEU A 192 5.72 -6.05 12.41
C LEU A 192 6.47 -6.86 11.34
N VAL A 193 7.76 -7.15 11.57
CA VAL A 193 8.59 -7.94 10.64
C VAL A 193 8.03 -9.35 10.46
N VAL A 194 7.68 -10.02 11.56
CA VAL A 194 7.10 -11.37 11.54
C VAL A 194 5.74 -11.38 10.84
N LEU A 195 4.87 -10.42 11.13
CA LEU A 195 3.54 -10.30 10.52
C LEU A 195 3.63 -10.00 9.02
N ARG A 196 4.58 -9.16 8.60
CA ARG A 196 4.87 -8.92 7.18
C ARG A 196 5.22 -10.22 6.47
N GLU A 197 6.05 -11.07 7.07
CA GLU A 197 6.40 -12.36 6.50
C GLU A 197 5.20 -13.31 6.44
N ILE A 198 4.38 -13.37 7.50
CA ILE A 198 3.16 -14.18 7.56
C ILE A 198 2.14 -13.73 6.50
N SER A 199 2.05 -12.44 6.21
CA SER A 199 1.13 -11.91 5.19
C SER A 199 1.35 -12.52 3.80
N THR A 200 2.57 -12.97 3.51
CA THR A 200 2.92 -13.63 2.24
C THR A 200 2.27 -15.00 2.04
N LEU A 201 1.67 -15.58 3.10
CA LEU A 201 0.94 -16.84 3.04
C LEU A 201 -0.50 -16.68 2.55
N PHE A 202 -1.00 -15.44 2.48
CA PHE A 202 -2.36 -15.16 2.00
C PHE A 202 -2.34 -14.69 0.55
N HIS A 203 -3.36 -15.05 -0.22
CA HIS A 203 -3.51 -14.66 -1.60
C HIS A 203 -4.24 -13.31 -1.74
N PRO A 204 -3.72 -12.33 -2.51
CA PRO A 204 -4.29 -10.99 -2.63
C PRO A 204 -5.71 -10.89 -3.18
N LYS A 205 -6.34 -11.98 -3.64
CA LYS A 205 -7.69 -11.96 -4.23
C LYS A 205 -8.67 -12.92 -3.57
N GLU A 206 -8.23 -13.61 -2.53
CA GLU A 206 -9.09 -14.55 -1.84
C GLU A 206 -9.77 -13.85 -0.67
N THR A 207 -11.07 -14.13 -0.55
CA THR A 207 -11.80 -13.86 0.68
C THR A 207 -11.85 -15.17 1.45
N TYR A 208 -11.35 -15.14 2.67
CA TYR A 208 -11.26 -16.28 3.55
C TYR A 208 -12.40 -16.26 4.55
N ALA A 209 -13.02 -17.41 4.83
CA ALA A 209 -13.81 -17.52 6.04
C ALA A 209 -12.88 -17.52 7.26
N GLU A 210 -13.44 -17.26 8.44
CA GLU A 210 -12.67 -17.28 9.69
C GLU A 210 -11.88 -18.59 9.88
N LYS A 211 -12.50 -19.72 9.50
CA LYS A 211 -11.90 -21.05 9.61
C LYS A 211 -10.67 -21.18 8.72
N ASP A 212 -10.73 -20.68 7.48
CA ASP A 212 -9.62 -20.80 6.53
C ASP A 212 -8.41 -19.97 6.99
N VAL A 213 -8.67 -18.74 7.49
CA VAL A 213 -7.61 -17.91 8.11
C VAL A 213 -6.99 -18.63 9.30
N ASN A 214 -7.80 -19.27 10.13
CA ASN A 214 -7.30 -20.00 11.30
C ASN A 214 -6.43 -21.18 10.89
N GLU A 215 -6.78 -21.94 9.85
CA GLU A 215 -5.96 -23.05 9.37
C GLU A 215 -4.60 -22.57 8.85
N VAL A 216 -4.58 -21.49 8.06
CA VAL A 216 -3.32 -20.88 7.60
C VAL A 216 -2.46 -20.46 8.80
N LEU A 217 -3.04 -19.74 9.76
CA LEU A 217 -2.28 -19.25 10.92
C LEU A 217 -1.89 -20.35 11.92
N LYS A 218 -2.66 -21.44 12.04
CA LYS A 218 -2.33 -22.61 12.87
C LYS A 218 -1.07 -23.32 12.40
N SER A 219 -0.84 -23.39 11.08
CA SER A 219 0.42 -23.93 10.54
C SER A 219 1.64 -23.07 10.90
N VAL A 220 1.41 -21.79 11.25
CA VAL A 220 2.47 -20.85 11.62
C VAL A 220 2.74 -20.88 13.12
N TYR A 221 1.72 -20.77 13.97
CA TYR A 221 1.88 -20.66 15.42
C TYR A 221 0.64 -21.16 16.16
N TYR A 222 0.84 -21.78 17.33
CA TYR A 222 -0.26 -22.37 18.12
C TYR A 222 -1.30 -21.33 18.55
N ASP A 223 -0.88 -20.10 18.88
CA ASP A 223 -1.77 -19.00 19.21
C ASP A 223 -2.14 -18.20 17.96
N PHE A 224 -2.85 -18.87 17.06
CA PHE A 224 -3.34 -18.31 15.79
C PHE A 224 -4.34 -17.15 16.01
N VAL A 225 -5.04 -17.12 17.15
CA VAL A 225 -5.99 -16.05 17.49
C VAL A 225 -5.26 -14.73 17.72
N THR A 226 -4.14 -14.78 18.48
CA THR A 226 -3.28 -13.61 18.68
C THR A 226 -2.66 -13.14 17.37
N LEU A 227 -2.17 -14.05 16.53
CA LEU A 227 -1.66 -13.70 15.20
C LEU A 227 -2.74 -12.98 14.37
N ARG A 228 -3.94 -13.55 14.29
CA ARG A 228 -5.05 -12.98 13.52
C ARG A 228 -5.41 -11.57 13.99
N ARG A 229 -5.45 -11.36 15.31
CA ARG A 229 -5.70 -10.03 15.89
C ARG A 229 -4.65 -9.03 15.43
N TYR A 230 -3.37 -9.37 15.54
CA TYR A 230 -2.29 -8.48 15.14
C TYR A 230 -2.22 -8.26 13.63
N MET A 231 -2.52 -9.27 12.81
CA MET A 231 -2.62 -9.11 11.36
C MET A 231 -3.65 -8.04 10.98
N ILE A 232 -4.76 -7.92 11.74
CA ILE A 232 -5.76 -6.87 11.55
C ILE A 232 -5.29 -5.53 12.12
N GLU A 233 -4.82 -5.50 13.36
CA GLU A 233 -4.41 -4.26 14.04
C GLU A 233 -3.32 -3.50 13.26
N TYR A 234 -2.36 -4.25 12.70
CA TYR A 234 -1.27 -3.70 11.89
C TYR A 234 -1.67 -3.41 10.44
N GLY A 235 -2.88 -3.79 10.01
CA GLY A 235 -3.41 -3.49 8.68
C GLY A 235 -2.96 -4.44 7.57
N PHE A 236 -2.51 -5.66 7.88
CA PHE A 236 -2.24 -6.69 6.87
C PHE A 236 -3.51 -7.38 6.40
N LEU A 237 -4.43 -7.70 7.33
CA LEU A 237 -5.75 -8.25 7.03
C LEU A 237 -6.83 -7.22 7.37
N ASP A 238 -7.95 -7.30 6.67
CA ASP A 238 -9.20 -6.68 7.06
C ASP A 238 -10.29 -7.75 7.22
N ARG A 239 -11.40 -7.38 7.85
CA ARG A 239 -12.52 -8.30 8.09
C ARG A 239 -13.86 -7.59 8.07
N LYS A 240 -14.92 -8.36 7.83
CA LYS A 240 -16.27 -7.90 8.14
C LYS A 240 -16.45 -7.74 9.66
N PRO A 241 -17.30 -6.80 10.12
CA PRO A 241 -17.56 -6.60 11.55
C PRO A 241 -18.06 -7.84 12.28
N ASP A 242 -18.83 -8.69 11.58
CA ASP A 242 -19.35 -9.95 12.07
C ASP A 242 -18.33 -11.11 12.06
N GLY A 243 -17.12 -10.89 11.55
CA GLY A 243 -16.08 -11.91 11.42
C GLY A 243 -16.36 -12.98 10.37
N SER A 244 -17.39 -12.83 9.54
CA SER A 244 -17.76 -13.85 8.55
C SER A 244 -16.75 -13.98 7.40
N ALA A 245 -15.98 -12.94 7.13
CA ALA A 245 -15.03 -12.88 6.03
C ALA A 245 -13.79 -12.05 6.39
N TYR A 246 -12.64 -12.47 5.86
CA TYR A 246 -11.34 -11.86 6.01
C TYR A 246 -10.64 -11.77 4.65
N TRP A 247 -9.79 -10.78 4.44
CA TRP A 247 -9.00 -10.62 3.21
C TRP A 247 -7.71 -9.86 3.48
N LEU A 248 -6.71 -10.00 2.61
CA LEU A 248 -5.56 -9.09 2.59
C LEU A 248 -6.06 -7.68 2.31
N LYS A 249 -5.72 -6.76 3.19
CA LYS A 249 -6.11 -5.35 3.02
C LYS A 249 -5.43 -4.82 1.75
N LYS A 250 -6.21 -4.06 0.97
CA LYS A 250 -5.78 -3.36 -0.24
C LYS A 250 -5.95 -1.87 0.00
#